data_AF-A0A7W4JKB9-F1
#
_entry.id   AF-A0A7W4JKB9-F1
#
_cell.length_a   1.000
_cell.length_b   1.000
_cell.length_c   1.000
_cell.angle_alpha   90.00
_cell.angle_beta   90.00
_cell.angle_gamma   90.00
#
_symmetry.space_group_name_H-M   'P 1'
#
loop_
_entity.id
_entity.type
_entity.pdbx_description
1 polymer ?
#
loop_
_entity_poly.entity_id
_entity_poly.type
_entity_poly.pdbx_seq_one_letter_code
_entity_poly.pdbx_strand_id
1 'polypeptide(L)' 'MTRNCERAVVTAYRELRDVGTGDVSAFHACTTLYRIHHPEASLNEARRLVSEWIDHHVVRGAEGPTAGCDCP' A
#
# COMPACT_ATOMS: atom_id res chain seq x y z
N MET A 1 0.46 -4.93 -15.18
CA MET A 1 1.66 -5.06 -14.32
C MET A 1 1.30 -4.83 -12.85
N THR A 2 0.21 -5.47 -12.37
CA THR A 2 -0.47 -5.27 -11.07
C THR A 2 0.41 -5.42 -9.81
N ARG A 3 1.47 -6.24 -9.87
CA ARG A 3 2.30 -6.61 -8.71
C ARG A 3 3.28 -5.52 -8.28
N ASN A 4 3.49 -4.48 -9.10
CA ASN A 4 4.48 -3.46 -8.80
C ASN A 4 3.98 -2.46 -7.76
N CYS A 5 2.73 -2.01 -7.85
CA CYS A 5 2.16 -1.02 -6.93
C CYS A 5 1.95 -1.60 -5.53
N GLU A 6 1.37 -2.81 -5.45
CA GLU A 6 1.19 -3.54 -4.18
C GLU A 6 2.53 -3.73 -3.47
N ARG A 7 3.51 -4.30 -4.17
CA ARG A 7 4.84 -4.56 -3.62
C ARG A 7 5.55 -3.26 -3.21
N ALA A 8 5.50 -2.21 -4.04
CA ALA A 8 6.11 -0.93 -3.73
C ALA A 8 5.52 -0.31 -2.46
N VAL A 9 4.19 -0.34 -2.31
CA VAL A 9 3.51 0.17 -1.12
C VAL A 9 3.86 -0.65 0.12
N VAL A 10 3.81 -1.99 0.04
CA VAL A 10 4.12 -2.86 1.20
C VAL A 10 5.57 -2.69 1.64
N THR A 11 6.50 -2.60 0.69
CA THR A 11 7.92 -2.33 0.98
C THR A 11 8.08 -0.97 1.65
N ALA A 12 7.54 0.10 1.07
CA ALA A 12 7.63 1.44 1.63
C ALA A 12 7.01 1.52 3.05
N TYR A 13 5.89 0.84 3.28
CA TYR A 13 5.26 0.80 4.59
C TYR A 13 6.15 0.14 5.65
N ARG A 14 6.80 -0.98 5.32
CA ARG A 14 7.75 -1.66 6.21
C ARG A 14 8.97 -0.78 6.50
N GLU A 15 9.58 -0.20 5.47
CA GLU A 15 10.73 0.70 5.63
C GLU A 15 10.41 1.91 6.50
N LEU A 16 9.23 2.53 6.32
CA LEU A 16 8.78 3.64 7.14
C LEU A 16 8.64 3.25 8.62
N ARG A 17 8.12 2.04 8.90
CA ARG A 17 8.02 1.53 10.27
C ARG A 17 9.40 1.20 10.85
N ASP A 18 10.30 0.65 10.06
CA ASP A 18 11.66 0.30 10.47
C ASP A 18 12.45 1.55 10.90
N VAL A 19 12.22 2.70 10.26
CA VAL A 19 12.81 3.99 10.66
C VAL A 19 12.03 4.70 11.79
N GLY A 20 11.02 4.06 12.37
CA GLY A 20 10.26 4.56 13.51
C GLY A 20 9.05 5.44 13.17
N THR A 21 8.59 5.45 11.92
CA THR A 21 7.35 6.16 11.55
C THR A 21 6.14 5.41 12.10
N GLY A 22 5.27 6.12 12.82
CA GLY A 22 4.03 5.53 13.34
C GLY A 22 3.07 5.06 12.24
N ASP A 23 2.29 4.01 12.54
CA ASP A 23 1.47 3.28 11.55
C ASP A 23 0.51 4.18 10.76
N VAL A 24 -0.12 5.16 11.43
CA VAL A 24 -1.05 6.11 10.78
C VAL A 24 -0.31 7.01 9.77
N SER A 25 0.86 7.52 10.15
CA SER A 25 1.68 8.36 9.26
C SER A 25 2.23 7.55 8.08
N ALA A 26 2.71 6.32 8.34
CA ALA A 26 3.17 5.42 7.29
C ALA A 26 2.05 5.05 6.30
N PHE A 27 0.85 4.80 6.80
CA PHE A 27 -0.34 4.53 5.99
C PHE A 27 -0.71 5.73 5.09
N HIS A 28 -0.71 6.94 5.64
CA HIS A 28 -0.98 8.15 4.85
C HIS A 28 0.08 8.42 3.79
N ALA A 29 1.36 8.19 4.10
CA ALA A 29 2.45 8.29 3.14
C ALA A 29 2.28 7.28 1.99
N CYS A 30 1.96 6.03 2.30
CA CYS A 30 1.71 4.99 1.30
C CYS A 30 0.48 5.27 0.43
N THR A 31 -0.60 5.78 1.03
CA THR A 31 -1.79 6.23 0.29
C THR A 31 -1.44 7.37 -0.68
N THR A 32 -0.59 8.29 -0.26
CA THR A 32 -0.13 9.40 -1.10
C THR A 32 0.77 8.90 -2.23
N LEU A 33 1.73 8.03 -1.92
CA LEU A 33 2.61 7.39 -2.90
C LEU A 33 1.80 6.66 -3.99
N TYR A 34 0.81 5.86 -3.60
CA TYR A 34 -0.07 5.17 -4.54
C TYR A 34 -0.75 6.15 -5.50
N ARG A 35 -1.27 7.27 -4.99
CA ARG A 35 -1.97 8.29 -5.80
C ARG A 35 -1.05 9.13 -6.69
N ILE A 36 0.25 9.20 -6.41
CA ILE A 36 1.22 9.81 -7.33
C ILE A 36 1.31 8.97 -8.61
N HIS A 37 1.25 7.65 -8.48
CA HIS A 37 1.24 6.72 -9.61
C HIS A 37 -0.14 6.55 -10.25
N HIS A 38 -1.20 6.66 -9.44
CA HIS A 38 -2.60 6.54 -9.82
C HIS A 38 -3.38 7.82 -9.49
N PRO A 39 -3.13 8.94 -10.20
CA PRO A 39 -3.85 10.19 -9.96
C PRO A 39 -5.36 10.06 -10.21
N GLU A 40 -5.77 9.10 -11.05
CA GLU A 40 -7.16 8.73 -11.32
C GLU A 40 -7.87 8.10 -10.11
N ALA A 41 -7.13 7.47 -9.20
CA ALA A 41 -7.71 6.80 -8.05
C ALA A 41 -8.22 7.83 -7.02
N SER A 42 -9.46 7.66 -6.59
CA SER A 42 -10.02 8.47 -5.52
C SER A 42 -9.27 8.23 -4.20
N LEU A 43 -9.30 9.20 -3.29
CA LEU A 43 -8.65 9.04 -1.99
C LEU A 43 -9.22 7.85 -1.19
N ASN A 44 -10.53 7.61 -1.29
CA ASN A 44 -11.18 6.50 -0.59
C ASN A 44 -10.77 5.15 -1.16
N GLU A 45 -10.68 5.04 -2.49
CA GLU A 45 -10.21 3.83 -3.16
C GLU A 45 -8.75 3.52 -2.83
N ALA A 46 -7.88 4.53 -2.88
CA ALA A 46 -6.48 4.40 -2.51
C ALA A 46 -6.33 3.91 -1.06
N ARG A 47 -7.07 4.52 -0.11
CA ARG A 47 -7.05 4.10 1.29
C ARG A 47 -7.50 2.65 1.46
N ARG A 48 -8.58 2.25 0.76
CA ARG A 48 -9.10 0.88 0.81
C ARG A 48 -8.06 -0.11 0.34
N LEU A 49 -7.51 0.06 -0.86
CA LEU A 49 -6.50 -0.84 -1.42
C LEU A 49 -5.24 -0.93 -0.54
N VAL A 50 -4.68 0.22 -0.14
CA VAL A 50 -3.50 0.26 0.71
C VAL A 50 -3.76 -0.41 2.06
N SER A 51 -4.95 -0.24 2.64
CA SER A 51 -5.32 -0.91 3.90
C SER A 51 -5.41 -2.42 3.75
N GLU A 52 -5.97 -2.91 2.64
CA GLU A 52 -6.08 -4.35 2.35
C GLU A 52 -4.70 -4.98 2.18
N TRP A 53 -3.78 -4.28 1.50
CA TRP A 53 -2.41 -4.76 1.31
C TRP A 53 -1.61 -4.81 2.62
N ILE A 54 -1.72 -3.76 3.45
CA ILE A 54 -1.06 -3.74 4.76
C ILE A 54 -1.63 -4.83 5.68
N ASP A 55 -2.95 -4.96 5.74
CA ASP A 55 -3.58 -6.02 6.54
C ASP A 55 -3.12 -7.41 6.10
N HIS A 56 -3.12 -7.69 4.80
CA HIS A 56 -2.70 -8.99 4.28
C HIS A 56 -1.22 -9.29 4.52
N HIS A 57 -0.32 -8.38 4.11
CA HIS A 57 1.12 -8.66 4.08
C HIS A 57 1.85 -8.31 5.37
N VAL A 58 1.33 -7.39 6.17
CA VAL A 58 2.03 -6.85 7.34
C VAL A 58 1.36 -7.30 8.63
N VAL A 59 0.04 -7.25 8.71
CA VAL A 59 -0.69 -7.67 9.93
C VAL A 59 -0.85 -9.18 9.97
N ARG A 60 -1.40 -9.79 8.90
CA ARG A 60 -1.61 -11.23 8.81
C ARG A 60 -0.34 -12.00 8.38
N GLY A 61 0.62 -11.31 7.77
CA GLY A 61 1.85 -11.92 7.25
C GLY A 61 1.60 -12.99 6.21
N ALA A 62 0.46 -12.91 5.49
CA ALA A 62 0.10 -13.90 4.50
C ALA A 62 0.99 -13.77 3.27
N GLU A 63 1.33 -14.92 2.68
CA GLU A 63 2.03 -15.00 1.41
C GLU A 63 1.02 -15.28 0.30
N GLY A 64 0.93 -14.39 -0.68
CA GLY A 64 -0.02 -14.54 -1.78
C GLY A 64 -0.42 -13.21 -2.38
N PRO A 65 -1.18 -13.23 -3.49
CA PRO A 65 -1.71 -12.01 -4.08
C PRO A 65 -2.91 -11.48 -3.28
N THR A 66 -2.97 -10.17 -3.10
CA THR A 66 -4.23 -9.47 -2.76
C THR A 66 -5.00 -9.08 -4.02
N ALA A 67 -6.21 -8.53 -3.84
CA ALA A 67 -6.84 -7.75 -4.89
C ALA A 67 -5.91 -6.56 -5.21
N GLY A 68 -5.09 -6.72 -6.25
CA GLY A 68 -4.17 -5.69 -6.71
C GLY A 68 -4.92 -4.59 -7.47
N CYS A 69 -4.18 -3.62 -8.00
CA CYS A 69 -4.74 -2.64 -8.94
C CYS A 69 -4.64 -3.14 -10.40
N ASP A 70 -5.62 -2.81 -11.23
CA ASP A 70 -5.65 -3.19 -12.65
C ASP A 70 -4.72 -2.32 -13.52
N CYS A 71 -3.51 -2.03 -13.02
CA CYS A 71 -2.53 -1.24 -13.75
C CYS A 71 -1.90 -2.04 -14.91
N PRO A 72 -1.70 -1.42 -16.09
CA PRO A 72 -1.10 -2.07 -17.26
C PRO A 72 0.32 -2.57 -17.00
#